data_AF-B9EBM8-F1
#
_entry.id   AF-B9EBM8-F1
#
_cell.length_a   1.000
_cell.length_b   1.000
_cell.length_c   1.000
_cell.angle_alpha   90.00
_cell.angle_beta   90.00
_cell.angle_gamma   90.00
#
_symmetry.space_group_name_H-M   'P 1'
#
loop_
_entity.id
_entity.type
_entity.pdbx_description
1 polymer ?
#
loop_
_entity_poly.entity_id
_entity_poly.type
_entity_poly.pdbx_seq_one_letter_code
_entity_poly.pdbx_strand_id
1 'polypeptide(L)'
;MIKSMANFGKQSIDEVNRMTLTEFYCLSHAKNERDLYDEYRMHKVAYLQREAQAQIEKGAGKNKRTEYAYKSFKDFFDYEKAERQLCDFHDDVEKKTNGPSKKKIADMLAERNKK
;
A
#
# COMPACT_ATOMS: atom_id res chain seq x y z
N MET A 1 -16.24 -10.81 -3.97
CA MET A 1 -17.34 -9.83 -4.10
C MET A 1 -17.81 -9.31 -2.74
N ILE A 2 -18.13 -10.16 -1.76
CA ILE A 2 -18.57 -9.76 -0.40
C ILE A 2 -17.60 -8.80 0.33
N LYS A 3 -16.27 -8.99 0.17
CA LYS A 3 -15.25 -8.11 0.77
C LYS A 3 -15.30 -6.65 0.27
N SER A 4 -15.76 -6.40 -0.96
CA SER A 4 -15.86 -5.04 -1.54
C SER A 4 -16.93 -4.21 -0.83
N MET A 5 -18.06 -4.82 -0.48
CA MET A 5 -19.18 -4.13 0.18
C MET A 5 -18.79 -3.61 1.57
N ALA A 6 -18.18 -4.46 2.39
CA ALA A 6 -17.73 -4.09 3.73
C ALA A 6 -16.63 -3.01 3.71
N ASN A 7 -15.75 -3.06 2.70
CA ASN A 7 -14.66 -2.10 2.55
C ASN A 7 -15.14 -0.68 2.22
N PHE A 8 -16.29 -0.54 1.55
CA PHE A 8 -16.84 0.75 1.13
C PHE A 8 -18.02 1.23 1.98
N GLY A 9 -18.32 0.53 3.08
CA GLY A 9 -19.45 0.86 3.96
C GLY A 9 -20.82 0.74 3.27
N LYS A 10 -20.93 -0.09 2.23
CA LYS A 10 -22.18 -0.31 1.50
C LYS A 10 -22.93 -1.52 2.05
N GLN A 11 -24.24 -1.40 2.17
CA GLN A 11 -25.08 -2.44 2.78
C GLN A 11 -25.53 -3.51 1.78
N SER A 12 -25.48 -3.19 0.48
CA SER A 12 -25.85 -4.12 -0.58
C SER A 12 -24.89 -4.06 -1.76
N ILE A 13 -24.87 -5.14 -2.55
CA ILE A 13 -24.10 -5.17 -3.79
C ILE A 13 -24.69 -4.24 -4.85
N ASP A 14 -25.99 -3.98 -4.77
CA ASP A 14 -26.70 -3.10 -5.67
C ASP A 14 -26.21 -1.65 -5.50
N GLU A 15 -25.98 -1.22 -4.26
CA GLU A 15 -25.33 0.07 -3.97
C GLU A 15 -23.93 0.16 -4.56
N VAL A 16 -23.16 -0.93 -4.52
CA VAL A 16 -21.81 -0.97 -5.12
C VAL A 16 -21.89 -0.86 -6.64
N ASN A 17 -22.85 -1.54 -7.26
CA ASN A 17 -23.05 -1.51 -8.71
C ASN A 17 -23.59 -0.17 -9.23
N ARG A 18 -24.30 0.59 -8.37
CA ARG A 18 -24.80 1.93 -8.70
C ARG A 18 -23.77 3.04 -8.51
N MET A 19 -22.62 2.76 -7.89
CA MET A 19 -21.59 3.77 -7.72
C MET A 19 -21.06 4.22 -9.08
N THR A 20 -20.87 5.52 -9.20
CA THR A 20 -20.08 6.07 -10.29
C THR A 20 -18.63 5.58 -10.18
N LEU A 21 -17.95 5.54 -11.32
CA LEU A 21 -16.55 5.16 -11.35
C LEU A 21 -15.69 6.08 -10.45
N THR A 22 -16.03 7.37 -10.38
CA THR A 22 -15.38 8.35 -9.50
C THR A 22 -15.57 8.01 -8.02
N GLU A 23 -16.80 7.73 -7.59
CA GLU A 23 -17.07 7.35 -6.19
C GLU A 23 -16.32 6.08 -5.81
N PHE A 24 -16.29 5.10 -6.71
CA PHE A 24 -15.53 3.86 -6.51
C PHE A 24 -14.03 4.15 -6.32
N TYR A 25 -13.44 5.01 -7.16
CA TYR A 25 -12.02 5.38 -7.04
C TYR A 25 -11.73 6.13 -5.74
N CYS A 26 -12.53 7.13 -5.37
CA CYS A 26 -12.34 7.88 -4.13
C CYS A 26 -12.43 6.97 -2.89
N LEU A 27 -13.41 6.07 -2.85
CA LEU A 27 -13.57 5.13 -1.73
C LEU A 27 -12.46 4.09 -1.69
N SER A 28 -11.97 3.64 -2.85
CA SER A 28 -10.81 2.74 -2.92
C SER A 28 -9.55 3.41 -2.40
N HIS A 29 -9.30 4.66 -2.78
CA HIS A 29 -8.16 5.43 -2.30
C HIS A 29 -8.21 5.62 -0.78
N ALA A 30 -9.33 6.13 -0.27
CA ALA A 30 -9.51 6.35 1.17
C ALA A 30 -9.37 5.04 1.97
N LYS A 31 -9.81 3.91 1.41
CA LYS A 31 -9.65 2.60 2.05
C LYS A 31 -8.19 2.16 2.11
N ASN A 32 -7.45 2.33 1.01
CA ASN A 32 -6.04 1.97 0.95
C ASN A 32 -5.20 2.80 1.93
N GLU A 33 -5.45 4.11 2.01
CA GLU A 33 -4.80 4.98 3.01
C GLU A 33 -5.13 4.54 4.44
N ARG A 34 -6.39 4.19 4.70
CA ARG A 34 -6.81 3.71 6.01
C ARG A 34 -6.13 2.39 6.38
N ASP A 35 -6.03 1.45 5.45
CA ASP A 35 -5.37 0.16 5.67
C ASP A 35 -3.89 0.35 5.96
N LEU A 36 -3.21 1.25 5.23
CA LEU A 36 -1.82 1.60 5.47
C LEU A 36 -1.63 2.22 6.87
N TYR A 37 -2.55 3.09 7.30
CA TYR A 37 -2.52 3.68 8.63
C TYR A 37 -2.78 2.64 9.75
N ASP A 38 -3.71 1.71 9.53
CA ASP A 38 -3.99 0.62 10.47
C ASP A 38 -2.78 -0.33 10.59
N GLU A 39 -2.11 -0.64 9.48
CA GLU A 39 -0.84 -1.39 9.46
C GLU A 39 0.25 -0.66 10.25
N TYR A 40 0.44 0.64 10.02
CA TYR A 40 1.35 1.47 10.81
C TYR A 40 1.06 1.39 12.31
N ARG A 41 -0.21 1.49 12.71
CA ARG A 41 -0.61 1.41 14.13
C ARG A 41 -0.32 0.03 14.72
N MET A 42 -0.63 -1.04 13.99
CA MET A 42 -0.34 -2.40 14.42
C MET A 42 1.16 -2.62 14.61
N HIS A 43 1.98 -2.17 13.65
CA HIS A 43 3.44 -2.25 13.77
C HIS A 43 3.96 -1.41 14.92
N LYS A 44 3.41 -0.21 15.16
CA LYS A 44 3.80 0.64 16.29
C LYS A 44 3.52 -0.04 17.62
N VAL A 45 2.34 -0.66 17.76
CA VAL A 45 2.01 -1.43 18.98
C VAL A 45 2.96 -2.61 19.15
N ALA A 46 3.23 -3.38 18.08
CA ALA A 46 4.17 -4.49 18.13
C ALA A 46 5.60 -4.04 18.52
N TYR A 47 6.05 -2.89 18.01
CA TYR A 47 7.33 -2.31 18.38
C TYR A 47 7.36 -1.89 19.86
N LEU A 48 6.32 -1.22 20.35
CA LEU A 48 6.24 -0.84 21.76
C LEU A 48 6.16 -2.06 22.70
N GLN A 49 5.44 -3.09 22.31
CA GLN A 49 5.38 -4.35 23.06
C GLN A 49 6.74 -5.06 23.06
N ARG A 50 7.48 -5.01 21.94
CA ARG A 50 8.86 -5.49 21.87
C ARG A 50 9.75 -4.73 22.85
N GLU A 51 9.73 -3.39 22.82
CA GLU A 51 10.50 -2.56 23.76
C GLU A 51 10.13 -2.87 25.22
N ALA A 52 8.86 -3.16 25.51
CA ALA A 52 8.41 -3.54 26.84
C ALA A 52 8.87 -4.94 27.27
N GLN A 53 9.07 -5.87 26.32
CA GLN A 53 9.38 -7.29 26.61
C GLN A 53 10.87 -7.65 26.45
N ALA A 54 11.65 -6.90 25.67
CA ALA A 54 12.95 -7.36 25.22
C ALA A 54 14.12 -6.78 26.04
N GLN A 55 14.76 -7.66 26.81
CA GLN A 55 16.18 -7.57 27.10
C GLN A 55 16.89 -8.67 26.29
N ILE A 56 17.49 -8.33 25.14
CA ILE A 56 18.33 -9.27 24.38
C ILE A 56 19.78 -9.08 24.83
N GLU A 57 20.34 -10.05 25.54
CA GLU A 57 21.76 -10.05 25.91
C GLU A 57 22.63 -10.32 24.67
N LYS A 58 23.41 -9.31 24.23
CA LYS A 58 24.49 -9.46 23.25
C LYS A 58 25.85 -9.31 23.94
N GLY A 59 26.74 -10.26 23.70
CA GLY A 59 28.10 -10.29 24.26
C GLY A 59 28.39 -11.57 25.04
N ALA A 60 29.68 -11.90 25.20
CA ALA A 60 30.15 -13.03 25.98
C ALA A 60 30.87 -12.55 27.24
N GLY A 61 30.63 -13.20 28.38
CA GLY A 61 31.30 -12.88 29.66
C GLY A 61 30.87 -11.54 30.29
N LYS A 62 31.83 -10.73 30.74
CA LYS A 62 31.59 -9.46 31.46
C LYS A 62 31.09 -8.29 30.57
N ASN A 63 31.09 -8.44 29.25
CA ASN A 63 30.68 -7.41 28.28
C ASN A 63 29.27 -7.65 27.70
N LYS A 64 28.38 -8.30 28.47
CA LYS A 64 26.97 -8.43 28.05
C LYS A 64 26.32 -7.05 28.03
N ARG A 65 25.82 -6.65 26.87
CA ARG A 65 25.01 -5.44 26.67
C ARG A 65 23.65 -5.85 26.16
N THR A 66 22.63 -5.22 26.72
CA THR A 66 21.26 -5.41 26.27
C THR A 66 21.02 -4.46 25.09
N GLU A 67 20.86 -4.99 23.88
CA GLU A 67 20.62 -4.19 22.68
C GLU A 67 19.48 -4.74 21.84
N TYR A 68 18.65 -3.85 21.29
CA TYR A 68 17.55 -4.23 20.41
C TYR A 68 18.04 -4.59 19.00
N ALA A 69 17.35 -5.52 18.33
CA ALA A 69 17.62 -5.90 16.94
C ALA A 69 17.40 -4.75 15.94
N TYR A 70 16.45 -3.85 16.23
CA TYR A 70 16.18 -2.65 15.46
C TYR A 70 16.40 -1.42 16.33
N LYS A 71 17.20 -0.46 15.85
CA LYS A 71 17.59 0.74 16.59
C LYS A 71 16.46 1.76 16.68
N SER A 72 15.60 1.81 15.66
CA SER A 72 14.47 2.72 15.58
C SER A 72 13.22 2.02 15.06
N PHE A 73 12.07 2.67 15.22
CA PHE A 73 10.83 2.20 14.60
C PHE A 73 10.92 2.20 13.06
N LYS A 74 11.62 3.15 12.46
CA LYS A 74 11.79 3.23 10.99
C LYS A 74 12.51 2.02 10.42
N ASP A 75 13.44 1.43 11.18
CA ASP A 75 14.12 0.18 10.80
C ASP A 75 13.18 -1.04 10.89
N PHE A 76 12.11 -0.94 11.67
CA PHE A 76 11.09 -1.98 11.83
C PHE A 76 9.97 -1.84 10.80
N PHE A 77 9.48 -0.63 10.58
CA PHE A 77 8.45 -0.31 9.59
C PHE A 77 8.65 1.11 9.03
N ASP A 78 8.82 1.18 7.71
CA ASP A 78 9.00 2.44 6.98
C ASP A 78 7.71 2.87 6.27
N TYR A 79 6.95 3.73 6.95
CA TYR A 79 5.68 4.24 6.43
C TYR A 79 5.84 5.01 5.12
N GLU A 80 6.87 5.85 5.00
CA GLU A 80 7.09 6.68 3.80
C GLU A 80 7.37 5.79 2.58
N LYS A 81 8.09 4.69 2.78
CA LYS A 81 8.32 3.70 1.73
C LYS A 81 7.03 2.99 1.33
N ALA A 82 6.21 2.60 2.30
CA ALA A 82 4.95 1.91 2.04
C ALA A 82 3.93 2.83 1.34
N GLU A 83 3.85 4.11 1.75
CA GLU A 83 3.05 5.13 1.08
C GLU A 83 3.49 5.35 -0.37
N ARG A 84 4.80 5.43 -0.62
CA ARG A 84 5.32 5.55 -1.99
C ARG A 84 4.95 4.35 -2.85
N GLN A 85 5.06 3.14 -2.32
CA GLN A 85 4.66 1.92 -3.04
C GLN A 85 3.17 1.90 -3.36
N LEU A 86 2.34 2.45 -2.47
CA LEU A 86 0.91 2.60 -2.72
C LEU A 86 0.65 3.58 -3.88
N CYS A 87 1.31 4.74 -3.87
CA CYS A 87 1.23 5.71 -4.97
C CYS A 87 1.73 5.15 -6.31
N ASP A 88 2.89 4.49 -6.32
CA ASP A 88 3.47 3.88 -7.52
C ASP A 88 2.52 2.81 -8.12
N PHE A 89 1.84 2.04 -7.27
CA PHE A 89 0.84 1.08 -7.71
C PHE A 89 -0.37 1.75 -8.38
N HIS A 90 -0.83 2.89 -7.86
CA HIS A 90 -1.91 3.67 -8.48
C HIS A 90 -1.50 4.18 -9.87
N ASP A 91 -0.30 4.75 -10.00
CA ASP A 91 0.25 5.23 -11.28
C ASP A 91 0.37 4.11 -12.31
N ASP A 92 0.79 2.91 -11.90
CA ASP A 92 0.90 1.75 -12.77
C ASP A 92 -0.46 1.24 -13.26
N VAL A 93 -1.49 1.30 -12.41
CA VAL A 93 -2.87 0.96 -12.78
C VAL A 93 -3.44 1.99 -13.76
N GLU A 94 -3.20 3.29 -13.54
CA GLU A 94 -3.62 4.34 -14.46
C GLU A 94 -2.94 4.22 -15.83
N LYS A 95 -1.63 3.93 -15.87
CA LYS A 95 -0.90 3.71 -17.13
C LYS A 95 -1.41 2.49 -17.90
N LYS A 96 -1.81 1.42 -17.21
CA LYS A 96 -2.38 0.21 -17.83
C LYS A 96 -3.78 0.44 -18.38
N THR A 97 -4.58 1.27 -17.72
CA THR A 97 -5.96 1.57 -18.12
C THR A 97 -6.03 2.62 -19.24
N ASN A 98 -5.15 3.64 -19.18
CA ASN A 98 -5.09 4.73 -20.16
C ASN A 98 -4.05 4.53 -21.28
N GLY A 99 -3.41 3.37 -21.34
CA GLY A 99 -2.41 3.04 -22.35
C GLY A 99 -2.95 3.24 -23.78
N PRO A 100 -2.08 3.58 -24.76
CA PRO A 100 -2.52 3.82 -26.11
C PRO A 100 -3.25 2.57 -26.65
N SER A 101 -4.49 2.76 -27.07
CA SER A 101 -5.28 1.69 -27.70
C SER A 101 -4.47 1.03 -28.80
N LYS A 102 -4.59 -0.30 -28.94
CA LYS A 102 -3.96 -1.08 -30.03
C LYS A 102 -4.17 -0.42 -31.40
N LYS A 103 -5.32 0.25 -31.59
CA LYS A 103 -5.65 1.03 -32.79
C LYS A 103 -4.74 2.26 -32.97
N LYS A 104 -4.55 3.07 -31.91
CA LYS A 104 -3.62 4.21 -31.92
C LYS A 104 -2.17 3.79 -32.19
N ILE A 105 -1.74 2.64 -31.64
CA ILE A 105 -0.40 2.10 -31.89
C ILE A 105 -0.25 1.67 -33.36
N ALA A 106 -1.26 0.99 -33.91
CA ALA A 106 -1.28 0.60 -35.32
C ALA A 106 -1.25 1.80 -36.27
N ASP A 107 -2.01 2.86 -35.95
CA ASP A 107 -2.04 4.10 -36.72
C ASP A 107 -0.66 4.81 -36.68
N MET A 108 -0.02 4.89 -35.51
CA MET A 108 1.34 5.45 -35.37
C MET A 108 2.40 4.66 -36.15
N LEU A 109 2.30 3.33 -36.19
CA LEU A 109 3.20 2.47 -36.98
C LEU A 109 2.96 2.66 -38.49
N ALA A 110 1.70 2.79 -38.91
CA ALA A 110 1.34 3.02 -40.30
C ALA A 110 1.84 4.39 -40.81
N GLU A 111 1.78 5.44 -39.99
CA GLU A 111 2.37 6.73 -40.35
C GLU A 111 3.91 6.70 -40.41
N ARG A 112 4.54 5.92 -39.52
CA ARG A 112 6.00 5.77 -39.51
C ARG A 112 6.54 5.00 -40.72
N ASN A 113 5.78 4.05 -41.26
CA ASN A 113 6.14 3.29 -42.46
C ASN A 113 5.83 4.02 -43.78
N LYS A 114 5.18 5.18 -43.72
CA LYS A 114 4.90 6.04 -44.89
C LYS A 114 5.98 7.12 -45.12
N LYS A 115 6.94 7.26 -44.21
CA LYS A 115 8.18 8.04 -44.39
C LYS A 115 9.29 7.14 -44.87
#